data_AF-A0A098AN60-F1
#
_entry.id   AF-A0A098AN60-F1
#
_cell.length_a   1.000
_cell.length_b   1.000
_cell.length_c   1.000
_cell.angle_alpha   90.00
_cell.angle_beta   90.00
_cell.angle_gamma   90.00
#
_symmetry.space_group_name_H-M   'P 1'
#
loop_
_entity.id
_entity.type
_entity.pdbx_description
1 polymer ?
#
loop_
_entity_poly.entity_id
_entity_poly.type
_entity_poly.pdbx_seq_one_letter_code
_entity_poly.pdbx_strand_id
1 'polypeptide(L)' 'MESVLESLKQEKDHLEKIIKVVTSGGKFLRLPYQKKSRSISENLKLISQNLDKLSEQVQQTTNQHS' A
#
# COMPACT_ATOMS: atom_id res chain seq x y z
N MET A 1 9.37 -0.72 26.03
CA MET A 1 8.51 0.48 26.10
C MET A 1 8.79 1.44 24.93
N GLU A 2 10.06 1.71 24.59
CA GLU A 2 10.44 2.55 23.42
C GLU A 2 9.95 2.02 22.06
N SER A 3 10.03 0.71 21.81
CA SER A 3 9.57 0.08 20.56
C SER A 3 8.07 0.26 20.30
N VAL A 4 7.26 0.25 21.37
CA VAL A 4 5.80 0.46 21.28
C VAL A 4 5.50 1.92 20.96
N LEU A 5 6.25 2.85 21.59
CA LEU A 5 6.12 4.28 21.33
C LEU A 5 6.47 4.64 19.88
N GLU A 6 7.53 4.04 19.33
CA GLU A 6 7.92 4.23 17.94
C GLU A 6 6.88 3.65 16.97
N SER A 7 6.32 2.49 17.28
CA SER A 7 5.23 1.89 16.49
C SER A 7 3.98 2.76 16.48
N LEU A 8 3.59 3.31 17.64
CA LEU A 8 2.47 4.25 17.77
C LEU A 8 2.70 5.55 16.99
N LYS A 9 3.95 6.04 16.98
CA LYS A 9 4.32 7.24 16.23
C LYS A 9 4.23 7.01 14.72
N GLN A 10 4.71 5.85 14.25
CA GLN A 10 4.61 5.46 12.84
C GLN A 10 3.15 5.28 12.40
N GLU A 11 2.32 4.68 13.25
CA GLU A 11 0.89 4.50 12.97
C GLU A 11 0.14 5.83 12.92
N LYS A 12 0.41 6.73 13.88
CA LYS A 12 -0.13 8.09 13.86
C LYS A 12 0.23 8.82 12.56
N ASP A 13 1.51 8.81 12.17
CA ASP A 13 1.98 9.43 10.94
C ASP A 13 1.34 8.82 9.68
N HIS A 14 1.03 7.52 9.72
CA HIS A 14 0.34 6.84 8.63
C HIS A 14 -1.12 7.30 8.50
N LEU A 15 -1.85 7.34 9.60
CA LEU A 15 -3.25 7.76 9.66
C LEU A 15 -3.42 9.24 9.26
N GLU A 16 -2.53 10.13 9.71
CA GLU A 16 -2.56 11.54 9.32
C GLU A 16 -2.41 11.73 7.79
N LYS A 17 -1.61 10.90 7.13
CA LYS A 17 -1.46 10.94 5.66
C LYS A 17 -2.71 10.45 4.95
N ILE A 18 -3.38 9.42 5.47
CA ILE A 18 -4.65 8.93 4.92
C ILE A 18 -5.72 10.02 5.02
N ILE A 19 -5.85 10.65 6.20
CA ILE A 19 -6.82 11.73 6.42
C ILE A 19 -6.59 12.88 5.42
N LYS A 20 -5.35 13.31 5.20
CA LYS A 20 -5.03 14.34 4.21
C LYS A 20 -5.47 13.97 2.79
N VAL A 21 -5.24 12.71 2.38
CA VAL A 21 -5.67 12.22 1.06
C VAL A 21 -7.19 12.24 0.95
N VAL A 22 -7.90 11.72 1.95
CA VAL A 22 -9.37 11.68 1.98
C VAL A 22 -9.96 13.10 1.96
N THR A 23 -9.47 13.99 2.83
CA THR A 23 -9.92 15.40 2.89
C THR A 23 -9.68 16.15 1.58
N SER A 24 -8.64 15.81 0.84
CA SER A 24 -8.38 16.40 -0.48
C SER A 24 -9.24 15.84 -1.63
N GLY A 25 -10.20 14.98 -1.33
CA GLY A 25 -11.03 14.31 -2.34
C GLY A 25 -10.22 13.37 -3.22
N GLY A 26 -9.15 12.76 -2.68
CA GLY A 26 -8.26 11.88 -3.44
C GLY A 26 -7.37 12.60 -4.46
N LYS A 27 -7.32 13.94 -4.46
CA LYS A 27 -6.55 14.72 -5.44
C LYS A 27 -5.06 14.85 -5.13
N PHE A 28 -4.59 14.47 -3.93
CA PHE A 28 -3.15 14.42 -3.64
C PHE A 28 -2.48 13.18 -4.26
N LEU A 29 -1.80 13.46 -5.37
CA LEU A 29 -0.74 12.82 -6.16
C LEU A 29 0.22 11.77 -5.53
N ARG A 30 -0.01 11.20 -4.35
CA ARG A 30 0.83 10.10 -3.84
C ARG A 30 0.12 9.33 -2.72
N LEU A 31 -0.06 8.03 -2.93
CA LEU A 31 -0.63 7.16 -1.91
C LEU A 31 0.30 7.13 -0.68
N PRO A 32 -0.21 7.12 0.56
CA PRO A 32 0.60 7.24 1.79
C PRO A 32 1.72 6.19 1.93
N TYR A 33 1.58 5.05 1.25
CA TYR A 33 2.54 3.95 1.21
C TYR A 33 3.60 4.07 0.10
N GLN A 34 3.46 5.01 -0.83
CA GLN A 34 4.47 5.26 -1.88
C GLN A 34 5.64 6.06 -1.30
N LYS A 35 6.52 5.40 -0.54
CA LYS A 35 7.71 6.00 0.10
C LYS A 35 8.72 6.64 -0.87
N LYS A 36 8.76 6.23 -2.15
CA LYS A 36 9.62 6.82 -3.19
C LYS A 36 8.82 7.40 -4.36
N SER A 37 9.28 8.53 -4.91
CA SER A 37 8.85 9.00 -6.22
C SER A 37 9.36 7.99 -7.22
N ARG A 38 8.45 7.24 -7.85
CA ARG A 38 8.78 6.22 -8.83
C ARG A 38 8.37 6.73 -10.20
N SER A 39 9.17 6.42 -11.19
CA SER A 39 8.80 6.63 -12.59
C SER A 39 7.54 5.85 -12.95
N ILE A 40 6.84 6.26 -14.01
CA ILE A 40 5.64 5.55 -14.49
C ILE A 40 5.98 4.10 -14.82
N SER A 41 7.13 3.83 -15.44
CA SER A 41 7.60 2.48 -15.76
C SER A 41 7.82 1.62 -14.51
N GLU A 42 8.41 2.17 -13.45
CA GLU A 42 8.55 1.45 -12.17
C GLU A 42 7.21 1.15 -11.52
N ASN A 43 6.24 2.08 -11.60
CA ASN A 43 4.89 1.83 -11.09
C ASN A 43 4.20 0.72 -11.89
N LEU A 44 4.29 0.74 -13.22
CA LEU A 44 3.75 -0.31 -14.07
C LEU A 44 4.38 -1.68 -13.78
N LYS A 45 5.70 -1.72 -13.55
CA LYS A 45 6.41 -2.93 -13.15
C LYS A 45 5.87 -3.50 -11.83
N LEU A 46 5.66 -2.66 -10.83
CA LEU A 46 5.08 -3.10 -9.55
C LEU A 46 3.64 -3.58 -9.69
N ILE A 47 2.83 -2.87 -10.49
CA ILE A 47 1.44 -3.26 -10.73
C ILE A 47 1.41 -4.65 -11.36
N SER A 48 2.22 -4.90 -12.39
CA SER A 48 2.36 -6.23 -13.00
C SER A 48 2.72 -7.30 -11.96
N GLN A 49 3.75 -7.06 -11.15
CA GLN A 49 4.18 -8.00 -10.12
C GLN A 49 3.11 -8.28 -9.06
N ASN A 50 2.31 -7.26 -8.70
CA ASN A 50 1.22 -7.42 -7.75
C ASN A 50 0.06 -8.23 -8.36
N LEU A 51 -0.22 -8.05 -9.66
CA LEU A 51 -1.23 -8.83 -10.37
C LEU A 51 -0.83 -10.30 -10.47
N ASP A 52 0.45 -10.59 -10.76
CA ASP A 52 0.96 -11.98 -10.80
C ASP A 52 0.76 -12.68 -9.45
N LYS A 53 1.15 -12.02 -8.35
CA LYS A 53 0.95 -12.54 -6.99
C LYS A 53 -0.52 -12.75 -6.63
N LEU A 54 -1.38 -11.80 -7.02
CA LEU A 54 -2.81 -11.92 -6.77
C LEU A 54 -3.39 -13.11 -7.55
N SER A 55 -2.96 -13.32 -8.79
CA SER A 55 -3.36 -14.46 -9.60
C SER A 55 -2.96 -15.78 -8.94
N GLU A 56 -1.74 -15.88 -8.42
CA GLU A 56 -1.28 -17.06 -7.69
C GLU A 56 -2.13 -17.32 -6.43
N GLN A 57 -2.41 -16.28 -5.66
CA GLN A 57 -3.25 -16.39 -4.45
C GLN A 57 -4.67 -16.84 -4.78
N VAL A 58 -5.29 -16.27 -5.81
CA VAL A 58 -6.61 -16.68 -6.26
C VAL A 58 -6.60 -18.16 -6.64
N GLN A 59 -5.63 -18.60 -7.45
CA GLN A 59 -5.53 -20.01 -7.85
C GLN A 59 -5.34 -20.94 -6.64
N GLN A 60 -4.50 -20.56 -5.67
CA GLN A 60 -4.31 -21.32 -4.44
C GLN A 60 -5.62 -21.45 -3.67
N THR A 61 -6.37 -20.35 -3.50
CA THR A 61 -7.67 -20.41 -2.81
C THR A 61 -8.70 -21.24 -3.56
N THR A 62 -8.76 -21.18 -4.90
CA THR A 62 -9.64 -22.02 -5.72
C THR A 62 -9.32 -23.51 -5.54
N ASN A 63 -8.03 -23.87 -5.52
CA ASN A 63 -7.60 -25.25 -5.35
C ASN A 63 -7.84 -25.81 -3.93
N GLN A 64 -7.95 -24.95 -2.90
CA GLN A 64 -8.28 -25.35 -1.53
C GLN A 64 -9.79 -25.59 -1.34
N HIS A 65 -10.63 -25.07 -2.24
CA HIS A 65 -12.08 -25.17 -2.17
C HIS A 65 -12.68 -26.13 -3.22
N SER A 66 -11.84 -26.89 -3.94
CA SER A 66 -12.21 -27.95 -4.90
C SER A 66 -12.00 -29.33 -4.28
#